data_AF-A0A085APM4-F1
#
_entry.id   AF-A0A085APM4-F1
#
_cell.length_a   1.000
_cell.length_b   1.000
_cell.length_c   1.000
_cell.angle_alpha   90.00
_cell.angle_beta   90.00
_cell.angle_gamma   90.00
#
_symmetry.space_group_name_H-M   'P 1'
#
loop_
_entity.id
_entity.type
_entity.pdbx_description
1 polymer ?
#
loop_
_entity_poly.entity_id
_entity_poly.type
_entity_poly.pdbx_seq_one_letter_code
_entity_poly.pdbx_strand_id
1 'polypeptide(L)'
;MEQTRHLYPDSELSEKISARWQSKLIANSLPDTSLTGWHKGFTELQKLQDRLNQLDEQKGKYLTVSELKTTVFSISKAFNDGVPAEELIRQLRTTSQNQPLSQDLLNRTALKLRQLNNSYMMVTSDRAAMTQQQ
;
A
#
# COMPACT_ATOMS: atom_id res chain seq x y z
N MET A 1 37.21 2.28 36.28
CA MET A 1 37.91 2.64 35.03
C MET A 1 37.30 1.83 33.92
N GLU A 2 36.61 2.58 33.07
CA GLU A 2 35.77 2.29 31.92
C GLU A 2 35.81 0.86 31.34
N GLN A 3 34.77 0.09 31.65
CA GLN A 3 34.35 -1.04 30.84
C GLN A 3 33.83 -0.54 29.49
N THR A 4 34.57 -0.87 28.43
CA THR A 4 34.06 -1.25 27.11
C THR A 4 32.99 -0.32 26.51
N ARG A 5 33.35 0.94 26.27
CA ARG A 5 32.50 1.89 25.54
C ARG A 5 33.14 2.43 24.27
N HIS A 6 33.96 1.63 23.58
CA HIS A 6 34.48 1.96 22.25
C HIS A 6 34.70 0.67 21.45
N LEU A 7 33.62 0.03 21.00
CA LEU A 7 33.70 -1.10 20.06
C LEU A 7 32.80 -0.89 18.86
N TYR A 8 32.81 0.30 18.27
CA TYR A 8 32.48 0.49 16.86
C TYR A 8 33.33 1.64 16.32
N PRO A 9 34.33 1.37 15.46
CA PRO A 9 34.88 2.44 14.65
C PRO A 9 33.82 2.79 13.62
N ASP A 10 33.44 4.07 13.58
CA ASP A 10 32.95 4.70 12.35
C ASP A 10 33.94 4.33 11.25
N SER A 11 33.56 3.34 10.45
CA SER A 11 34.42 2.72 9.46
C SER A 11 33.72 2.79 8.13
N GLU A 12 34.48 3.10 7.09
CA GLU A 12 34.07 3.14 5.68
C GLU A 12 33.29 1.87 5.25
N LEU A 13 33.53 0.74 5.93
CA LEU A 13 32.76 -0.50 5.78
C LEU A 13 31.29 -0.37 6.22
N SER A 14 31.00 0.29 7.34
CA SER A 14 29.63 0.52 7.81
C SER A 14 28.86 1.40 6.83
N GLU A 15 29.50 2.45 6.30
CA GLU A 15 28.91 3.31 5.26
C GLU A 15 28.69 2.54 3.96
N LYS A 16 29.66 1.76 3.49
CA LYS A 16 29.53 0.91 2.29
C LYS A 16 28.43 -0.14 2.43
N ILE A 17 28.30 -0.77 3.59
CA ILE A 17 27.24 -1.74 3.88
C ILE A 17 25.87 -1.05 3.90
N SER A 18 25.77 0.12 4.54
CA SER A 18 24.55 0.93 4.59
C SER A 18 24.12 1.41 3.20
N ALA A 19 25.06 1.91 2.39
CA ALA A 19 24.82 2.33 1.02
C ALA A 19 24.38 1.17 0.11
N ARG A 20 25.00 -0.01 0.27
CA ARG A 20 24.60 -1.22 -0.47
C ARG A 20 23.20 -1.70 -0.05
N TRP A 21 22.87 -1.62 1.23
CA TRP A 21 21.53 -1.95 1.73
C TRP A 21 20.48 -0.95 1.20
N GLN A 22 20.76 0.35 1.26
CA GLN A 22 19.88 1.39 0.71
C GLN A 22 19.69 1.23 -0.79
N SER A 23 20.75 0.92 -1.54
CA SER A 23 20.66 0.63 -2.99
C SER A 23 19.78 -0.59 -3.27
N LYS A 24 19.87 -1.64 -2.44
CA LYS A 24 18.96 -2.81 -2.53
C LYS A 24 17.52 -2.43 -2.21
N LEU A 25 17.28 -1.55 -1.23
CA LEU A 25 15.93 -1.07 -0.91
C LEU A 25 15.33 -0.29 -2.08
N ILE A 26 16.11 0.60 -2.70
CA ILE A 26 15.66 1.37 -3.87
C ILE A 26 15.39 0.41 -5.04
N ALA A 27 16.30 -0.53 -5.33
CA ALA A 27 16.16 -1.48 -6.43
C ALA A 27 14.97 -2.44 -6.29
N ASN A 28 14.57 -2.78 -5.06
CA ASN A 28 13.42 -3.65 -4.78
C ASN A 28 12.18 -2.86 -4.32
N SER A 29 12.21 -1.53 -4.40
CA SER A 29 11.04 -0.72 -4.10
C SER A 29 10.00 -0.87 -5.22
N LEU A 30 8.73 -0.77 -4.85
CA LEU A 30 7.66 -0.76 -5.82
C LEU A 30 7.81 0.47 -6.74
N PRO A 31 7.67 0.32 -8.07
CA PRO A 31 7.76 1.45 -8.97
C PRO A 31 6.64 2.45 -8.66
N ASP A 32 6.92 3.74 -8.86
CA ASP A 32 5.98 4.83 -8.54
C ASP A 32 4.63 4.70 -9.26
N THR A 33 4.60 4.02 -10.40
CA THR A 33 3.37 3.67 -11.13
C THR A 33 2.48 2.69 -10.35
N SER A 34 3.07 1.70 -9.67
CA SER A 34 2.35 0.77 -8.79
C SER A 34 1.85 1.46 -7.52
N LEU A 35 2.57 2.47 -7.02
CA LEU A 35 2.16 3.27 -5.86
C LEU A 35 1.00 4.23 -6.16
N THR A 36 0.78 4.60 -7.43
CA THR A 36 -0.25 5.57 -7.83
C THR A 36 -1.46 4.96 -8.55
N GLY A 37 -1.35 3.71 -9.03
CA GLY A 37 -2.42 3.03 -9.77
C GLY A 37 -3.72 2.87 -8.96
N TRP A 38 -3.61 2.50 -7.68
CA TRP A 38 -4.76 2.32 -6.79
C TRP A 38 -5.53 3.64 -6.56
N HIS A 39 -4.81 4.69 -6.16
CA HIS A 39 -5.39 6.03 -5.99
C HIS A 39 -6.08 6.52 -7.26
N LYS A 40 -5.44 6.36 -8.42
CA LYS A 40 -6.01 6.78 -9.71
C LYS A 40 -7.29 6.00 -10.04
N GLY A 41 -7.27 4.68 -9.90
CA GLY A 41 -8.46 3.84 -10.11
C GLY A 41 -9.62 4.25 -9.20
N PHE A 42 -9.34 4.48 -7.91
CA PHE A 42 -10.33 4.95 -6.96
C PHE A 42 -10.86 6.35 -7.29
N THR A 43 -9.99 7.27 -7.72
CA THR A 43 -10.39 8.63 -8.10
C THR A 43 -11.30 8.63 -9.32
N GLU A 44 -10.99 7.84 -10.35
CA GLU A 44 -11.84 7.70 -11.53
C GLU A 44 -13.17 7.03 -11.21
N LEU A 45 -13.19 6.08 -10.25
CA LEU A 45 -14.41 5.48 -9.74
C LEU A 45 -15.30 6.49 -9.00
N GLN A 46 -14.72 7.34 -8.15
CA GLN A 46 -15.44 8.42 -7.48
C GLN A 46 -16.07 9.39 -8.49
N LYS A 47 -15.32 9.80 -9.52
CA LYS A 47 -15.85 10.65 -10.60
C LYS A 47 -16.99 9.99 -11.36
N LEU A 48 -16.91 8.67 -11.58
CA LEU A 48 -18.00 7.91 -12.19
C LEU A 48 -19.23 7.90 -11.27
N GLN A 49 -19.04 7.68 -9.97
CA GLN A 49 -20.12 7.75 -8.97
C GLN A 49 -20.84 9.09 -9.01
N ASP A 50 -20.08 10.19 -9.06
CA ASP A 50 -20.63 11.55 -9.10
C ASP A 50 -21.42 11.81 -10.38
N ARG A 51 -20.91 11.36 -11.54
CA ARG A 51 -21.62 11.46 -12.82
C ARG A 51 -22.92 10.65 -12.84
N LEU A 52 -22.92 9.48 -12.21
CA LEU A 52 -24.12 8.66 -12.08
C LEU A 52 -25.13 9.27 -11.11
N ASN A 53 -24.66 9.92 -10.05
CA ASN A 53 -25.52 10.68 -9.14
C ASN A 53 -26.27 11.81 -9.87
N GLN A 54 -25.58 12.54 -10.74
CA GLN A 54 -26.17 13.61 -11.56
C GLN A 54 -27.20 13.12 -12.59
N LEU A 55 -27.00 11.92 -13.16
CA LEU A 55 -27.94 11.36 -14.16
C LEU A 55 -29.25 10.86 -13.55
N ASP A 56 -29.23 10.37 -12.30
CA ASP A 56 -30.43 9.88 -11.60
C ASP A 56 -31.42 11.00 -11.26
N GLU A 57 -30.91 12.21 -11.00
CA GLU A 57 -31.75 13.39 -10.81
C GLU A 57 -32.54 13.77 -12.09
N GLN A 58 -32.20 13.19 -13.25
CA GLN A 58 -32.59 13.70 -14.56
C GLN A 58 -33.42 12.77 -15.48
N LYS A 59 -33.89 11.59 -15.06
CA LYS A 59 -35.11 10.86 -15.57
C LYS A 59 -34.99 9.33 -15.60
N GLY A 60 -36.12 8.67 -15.30
CA GLY A 60 -36.26 7.21 -15.29
C GLY A 60 -36.44 6.53 -16.66
N LYS A 61 -36.25 5.19 -16.60
CA LYS A 61 -36.46 4.15 -17.63
C LYS A 61 -35.31 3.87 -18.60
N TYR A 62 -34.16 3.43 -18.09
CA TYR A 62 -33.35 2.28 -18.57
C TYR A 62 -32.53 1.80 -17.36
N LEU A 63 -32.12 0.52 -17.30
CA LEU A 63 -31.33 -0.16 -16.23
C LEU A 63 -31.12 0.73 -15.00
N THR A 64 -31.90 0.51 -13.93
CA THR A 64 -32.13 1.57 -12.94
C THR A 64 -30.81 2.20 -12.53
N VAL A 65 -30.67 3.51 -12.73
CA VAL A 65 -29.44 4.24 -12.36
C VAL A 65 -29.06 3.92 -10.91
N SER A 66 -30.06 3.60 -10.08
CA SER A 66 -29.94 2.99 -8.76
C SER A 66 -29.09 1.71 -8.68
N GLU A 67 -29.26 0.70 -9.55
CA GLU A 67 -28.43 -0.52 -9.58
C GLU A 67 -26.96 -0.23 -9.94
N LEU A 68 -26.75 0.69 -10.89
CA LEU A 68 -25.39 1.11 -11.28
C LEU A 68 -24.73 1.93 -10.16
N LYS A 69 -25.48 2.79 -9.47
CA LYS A 69 -25.06 3.49 -8.25
C LYS A 69 -24.71 2.51 -7.13
N THR A 70 -25.55 1.51 -6.90
CA THR A 70 -25.28 0.48 -5.89
C THR A 70 -23.99 -0.26 -6.22
N THR A 71 -23.78 -0.63 -7.48
CA THR A 71 -22.55 -1.30 -7.92
C THR A 71 -21.33 -0.41 -7.70
N VAL A 72 -21.37 0.85 -8.13
CA VAL A 72 -20.24 1.79 -7.94
C VAL A 72 -19.99 2.06 -6.46
N PHE A 73 -21.04 2.21 -5.64
CA PHE A 73 -20.91 2.35 -4.20
C PHE A 73 -20.28 1.12 -3.55
N SER A 74 -20.71 -0.09 -3.94
CA SER A 74 -20.12 -1.34 -3.45
C SER A 74 -18.66 -1.48 -3.83
N ILE A 75 -18.27 -1.07 -5.04
CA ILE A 75 -16.87 -1.01 -5.46
C ILE A 75 -16.13 0.03 -4.62
N SER A 76 -16.60 1.27 -4.53
CA SER A 76 -15.96 2.33 -3.72
C SER A 76 -15.77 1.89 -2.26
N LYS A 77 -16.79 1.26 -1.68
CA LYS A 77 -16.74 0.70 -0.33
C LYS A 77 -15.69 -0.41 -0.21
N ALA A 78 -15.65 -1.36 -1.14
CA ALA A 78 -14.64 -2.42 -1.15
C ALA A 78 -13.21 -1.87 -1.23
N PHE A 79 -13.02 -0.80 -2.00
CA PHE A 79 -11.72 -0.12 -2.10
C PHE A 79 -11.34 0.62 -0.81
N ASN A 80 -12.31 1.25 -0.13
CA ASN A 80 -12.09 1.92 1.15
C ASN A 80 -11.85 0.95 2.32
N ASP A 81 -12.57 -0.18 2.34
CA ASP A 81 -12.44 -1.20 3.39
C ASP A 81 -11.07 -1.91 3.30
N GLY A 82 -10.48 -1.95 2.10
CA GLY A 82 -9.29 -2.72 1.78
C GLY A 82 -8.07 -1.91 1.34
N VAL A 83 -7.75 -0.77 1.98
CA VAL A 83 -6.60 0.06 1.58
C VAL A 83 -5.31 -0.79 1.53
N PRO A 84 -4.64 -0.88 0.37
CA PRO A 84 -3.46 -1.71 0.18
C PRO A 84 -2.21 -1.02 0.74
N ALA A 85 -1.13 -1.78 0.96
CA ALA A 85 0.10 -1.25 1.55
C ALA A 85 0.75 -0.18 0.66
N GLU A 86 0.57 -0.29 -0.64
CA GLU A 86 1.03 0.62 -1.68
C GLU A 86 0.45 2.02 -1.52
N GLU A 87 -0.86 2.12 -1.26
CA GLU A 87 -1.51 3.41 -1.03
C GLU A 87 -1.09 4.03 0.31
N LEU A 88 -0.89 3.20 1.34
CA LEU A 88 -0.36 3.68 2.62
C LEU A 88 1.07 4.24 2.47
N ILE A 89 1.92 3.57 1.69
CA ILE A 89 3.28 4.05 1.35
C ILE A 89 3.21 5.36 0.55
N ARG A 90 2.28 5.47 -0.41
CA ARG A 90 2.07 6.71 -1.16
C ARG A 90 1.69 7.86 -0.22
N GLN A 91 0.78 7.62 0.73
CA GLN A 91 0.38 8.63 1.73
C GLN A 91 1.56 9.09 2.61
N LEU A 92 2.41 8.15 3.05
CA LEU A 92 3.65 8.48 3.77
C LEU A 92 4.57 9.37 2.92
N ARG A 93 4.70 9.08 1.62
CA ARG A 93 5.53 9.89 0.69
C ARG A 93 4.94 11.26 0.38
N THR A 94 3.60 11.39 0.35
CA THR A 94 2.93 12.66 0.07
C THR A 94 2.75 13.54 1.31
N THR A 95 3.05 13.03 2.50
CA THR A 95 3.07 13.87 3.70
C THR A 95 4.18 14.91 3.54
N SER A 96 3.82 16.19 3.59
CA SER A 96 4.76 17.30 3.42
C SER A 96 5.96 17.15 4.35
N GLN A 97 7.17 17.38 3.84
CA GLN A 97 8.42 17.25 4.63
C GLN A 97 8.44 18.13 5.90
N ASN A 98 7.60 19.17 5.94
CA ASN A 98 7.46 20.09 7.08
C ASN A 98 6.42 19.65 8.12
N GLN A 99 5.74 18.51 7.93
CA GLN A 99 4.78 17.96 8.89
C GLN A 99 5.31 16.65 9.48
N PRO A 100 5.13 16.43 10.80
CA PRO A 100 5.49 15.16 11.40
C PRO A 100 4.63 14.04 10.78
N LEU A 101 5.26 12.91 10.46
CA LEU A 101 4.55 11.73 9.97
C LEU A 101 3.54 11.25 11.03
N SER A 102 2.32 10.95 10.60
CA SER A 102 1.29 10.40 11.49
C SER A 102 1.71 9.02 12.00
N GLN A 103 1.80 8.87 13.32
CA GLN A 103 2.14 7.59 13.96
C GLN A 103 1.11 6.49 13.68
N ASP A 104 -0.17 6.87 13.53
CA ASP A 104 -1.22 5.93 13.12
C ASP A 104 -0.95 5.40 11.70
N LEU A 105 -0.62 6.29 10.76
CA LEU A 105 -0.32 5.90 9.38
C LEU A 105 0.92 4.99 9.31
N LEU A 106 1.96 5.29 10.09
CA LEU A 106 3.15 4.44 10.20
C LEU A 106 2.82 3.03 10.73
N ASN A 107 2.06 2.96 11.83
CA ASN A 107 1.68 1.68 12.44
C ASN A 107 0.80 0.83 11.52
N ARG A 108 -0.17 1.45 10.84
CA ARG A 108 -1.04 0.76 9.85
C ARG A 108 -0.22 0.23 8.68
N THR A 109 0.71 1.03 8.16
CA THR A 109 1.60 0.61 7.07
C THR A 109 2.43 -0.61 7.49
N ALA A 110 3.08 -0.53 8.66
CA ALA A 110 3.90 -1.62 9.19
C ALA A 110 3.09 -2.91 9.42
N LEU A 111 1.89 -2.79 9.97
CA LEU A 111 1.00 -3.94 10.17
C LEU A 111 0.60 -4.59 8.84
N LYS A 112 0.20 -3.79 7.85
CA LYS A 112 -0.24 -4.29 6.54
C LYS A 112 0.89 -5.00 5.80
N LEU A 113 2.10 -4.45 5.84
CA LEU A 113 3.29 -5.08 5.27
C LEU A 113 3.60 -6.43 5.93
N ARG A 114 3.49 -6.51 7.26
CA ARG A 114 3.68 -7.78 7.99
C ARG A 114 2.62 -8.81 7.60
N GLN A 115 1.35 -8.39 7.52
CA GLN A 115 0.26 -9.28 7.09
C GLN A 115 0.49 -9.80 5.67
N LEU A 116 0.87 -8.93 4.73
CA LEU A 116 1.19 -9.34 3.35
C LEU A 116 2.35 -10.33 3.29
N ASN A 117 3.42 -10.07 4.04
CA ASN A 117 4.56 -10.98 4.10
C ASN A 117 4.16 -12.35 4.67
N ASN A 118 3.37 -12.37 5.75
CA ASN A 118 2.86 -13.61 6.33
C ASN A 118 1.96 -14.38 5.36
N SER A 119 1.07 -13.70 4.64
CA SER A 119 0.21 -14.33 3.62
C SER A 119 1.03 -14.91 2.46
N TYR A 120 2.07 -14.21 2.00
CA TYR A 120 2.99 -14.73 0.99
C TYR A 120 3.73 -15.98 1.48
N MET A 121 4.23 -15.95 2.72
CA MET A 121 4.88 -17.10 3.35
C MET A 121 3.93 -18.30 3.47
N MET A 122 2.66 -18.09 3.83
CA MET A 122 1.65 -19.16 3.87
C MET A 122 1.45 -19.79 2.49
N VAL A 123 1.19 -18.98 1.46
CA VAL A 123 0.95 -19.49 0.09
C VAL A 123 2.17 -20.23 -0.47
N THR A 124 3.38 -19.77 -0.17
CA THR A 124 4.61 -20.42 -0.64
C THR A 124 4.95 -21.67 0.15
N SER A 125 4.66 -21.69 1.46
CA SER A 125 4.84 -22.89 2.30
C SER A 125 3.85 -23.99 1.94
N ASP A 126 2.58 -23.64 1.70
CA ASP A 126 1.54 -24.59 1.27
C ASP A 126 1.91 -25.25 -0.07
N ARG A 127 2.43 -24.45 -1.02
CA ARG A 127 2.92 -24.98 -2.31
C ARG A 127 4.14 -25.88 -2.14
N ALA A 128 5.09 -25.54 -1.26
CA ALA A 128 6.23 -26.38 -0.97
C ALA A 128 5.82 -27.74 -0.38
N ALA A 129 4.82 -27.76 0.51
CA ALA A 129 4.27 -28.98 1.10
C ALA A 129 3.54 -29.86 0.07
N MET A 130 2.79 -29.26 -0.86
CA MET A 130 2.12 -29.99 -1.95
C MET A 130 3.09 -30.64 -2.94
N THR A 131 4.28 -30.06 -3.12
CA THR A 131 5.30 -30.59 -4.05
C THR A 131 6.06 -31.79 -3.46
N GLN A 132 5.99 -32.02 -2.14
CA GLN A 132 6.62 -33.17 -1.47
C GLN A 132 5.70 -34.40 -1.35
N GLN A 133 4.44 -34.29 -1.78
CA GLN A 133 3.47 -35.40 -1.78
C GLN A 133 3.23 -36.00 -3.19
N GLN A 134 4.06 -35.64 -4.17
CA GLN A 134 4.10 -36.23 -5.52
C GLN A 134 5.44 -36.93 -5.72
#